data_AF-A0A7T2GKZ7-F1
#
_entry.id   AF-A0A7T2GKZ7-F1
#
_cell.length_a   1.000
_cell.length_b   1.000
_cell.length_c   1.000
_cell.angle_alpha   90.00
_cell.angle_beta   90.00
_cell.angle_gamma   90.00
#
_symmetry.space_group_name_H-M   'P 1'
#
loop_
_entity.id
_entity.type
_entity.pdbx_description
1 polymer ?
#
loop_
_entity_poly.entity_id
_entity_poly.type
_entity_poly.pdbx_seq_one_letter_code
_entity_poly.pdbx_strand_id
1 'polypeptide(L)'
;MQHPVRTSDAAAFPIAQENPALHALNRRIAAASETLAEQILRYQSGQQYRPHSDAMAGEKNQRILTFLIYLNDDFEGGETHFLAPDLKVRRARRRCHPLPKHKSGRHAG
;
A
#
# COMPACT_ATOMS: atom_id res chain seq x y z
N MET A 1 7.32 -1.92 -22.45
CA MET A 1 8.41 -0.92 -22.35
C MET A 1 8.79 -0.82 -20.88
N GLN A 2 10.05 -1.04 -20.50
CA GLN A 2 10.48 -0.98 -19.09
C GLN A 2 10.52 0.48 -18.62
N HIS A 3 9.97 0.76 -17.45
CA HIS A 3 9.97 2.12 -16.91
C HIS A 3 11.36 2.43 -16.30
N PRO A 4 12.02 3.55 -16.67
CA PRO A 4 13.44 3.79 -16.33
C PRO A 4 13.69 3.92 -14.81
N VAL A 5 12.65 4.28 -14.06
CA VAL A 5 12.72 4.51 -12.61
C VAL A 5 12.12 3.34 -11.81
N ARG A 6 11.31 2.48 -12.43
CA ARG A 6 10.49 1.49 -11.72
C ARG A 6 10.45 0.15 -12.45
N THR A 7 10.72 -0.92 -11.70
CA THR A 7 10.45 -2.28 -12.11
C THR A 7 9.34 -2.83 -11.23
N SER A 8 8.18 -3.13 -11.81
CA SER A 8 7.00 -3.63 -11.10
C SER A 8 5.97 -4.15 -12.09
N ASP A 9 5.02 -4.95 -11.64
CA ASP A 9 3.75 -5.14 -12.34
C ASP A 9 2.74 -4.08 -11.88
N ALA A 10 1.81 -3.70 -12.75
CA ALA A 10 0.77 -2.74 -12.44
C ALA A 10 -0.61 -3.29 -12.84
N ALA A 11 -1.61 -2.94 -12.05
CA ALA A 11 -3.02 -3.21 -12.34
C ALA A 11 -3.86 -1.96 -12.10
N ALA A 12 -4.94 -1.85 -12.85
CA ALA A 12 -6.01 -0.88 -12.64
C ALA A 12 -7.34 -1.63 -12.70
N PHE A 13 -8.31 -1.18 -11.90
CA PHE A 13 -9.64 -1.77 -11.83
C PHE A 13 -10.65 -0.70 -12.27
N PRO A 14 -11.11 -0.75 -13.53
CA PRO A 14 -12.22 0.10 -13.96
C PRO A 14 -13.46 -0.17 -13.13
N ILE A 15 -14.38 0.80 -13.05
CA ILE A 15 -15.67 0.64 -12.34
C ILE A 15 -16.40 -0.65 -12.77
N ALA A 16 -16.32 -1.00 -14.06
CA ALA A 16 -16.94 -2.22 -14.59
C ALA A 16 -16.37 -3.53 -14.01
N GLN A 17 -15.18 -3.51 -13.41
CA GLN A 17 -14.52 -4.67 -12.78
C GLN A 17 -14.39 -4.49 -11.25
N GLU A 18 -14.97 -3.42 -10.71
CA GLU A 18 -14.95 -3.13 -9.29
C GLU A 18 -15.89 -4.09 -8.55
N ASN A 19 -15.38 -4.72 -7.50
CA ASN A 19 -16.20 -5.53 -6.59
C ASN A 19 -16.51 -4.75 -5.30
N PRO A 20 -17.46 -5.19 -4.45
CA PRO A 20 -17.84 -4.44 -3.25
C PRO A 20 -16.69 -4.14 -2.27
N ALA A 21 -15.68 -5.02 -2.19
CA ALA A 21 -14.53 -4.80 -1.31
C ALA A 21 -13.60 -3.71 -1.84
N LEU A 22 -13.32 -3.71 -3.15
CA LEU A 22 -12.60 -2.62 -3.82
C LEU A 22 -13.40 -1.32 -3.67
N HIS A 23 -14.71 -1.35 -3.92
CA HIS A 23 -15.55 -0.17 -3.76
C HIS A 23 -15.50 0.44 -2.36
N ALA A 24 -15.56 -0.39 -1.32
CA ALA A 24 -15.43 0.08 0.05
C ALA A 24 -14.04 0.66 0.36
N LEU A 25 -12.98 0.10 -0.22
CA LEU A 25 -11.61 0.63 -0.08
C LEU A 25 -11.48 1.99 -0.77
N ASN A 26 -11.91 2.09 -2.02
CA ASN A 26 -11.85 3.30 -2.84
C ASN A 26 -12.58 4.45 -2.14
N ARG A 27 -13.76 4.19 -1.57
CA ARG A 27 -14.51 5.19 -0.77
C ARG A 27 -13.77 5.65 0.48
N ARG A 28 -13.04 4.75 1.17
CA ARG A 28 -12.25 5.12 2.36
C ARG A 28 -11.02 5.95 1.98
N ILE A 29 -10.36 5.60 0.88
CA ILE A 29 -9.25 6.38 0.34
C ILE A 29 -9.75 7.76 -0.03
N ALA A 30 -10.81 7.84 -0.85
CA ALA A 30 -11.39 9.11 -1.29
C ALA A 30 -11.80 10.02 -0.12
N ALA A 31 -12.39 9.44 0.94
CA ALA A 31 -12.73 10.20 2.14
C ALA A 31 -11.51 10.71 2.92
N ALA A 32 -10.38 10.01 2.86
CA ALA A 32 -9.16 10.37 3.58
C ALA A 32 -8.20 11.26 2.76
N SER A 33 -8.26 11.17 1.43
CA SER A 33 -7.36 11.86 0.50
C SER A 33 -8.02 13.01 -0.24
N GLU A 34 -9.35 13.07 -0.25
CA GLU A 34 -10.14 13.97 -1.10
C GLU A 34 -9.86 13.77 -2.61
N THR A 35 -9.50 12.54 -3.02
CA THR A 35 -9.18 12.19 -4.41
C THR A 35 -9.91 10.93 -4.90
N LEU A 36 -9.86 10.64 -6.21
CA LEU A 36 -10.55 9.50 -6.85
C LEU A 36 -9.60 8.53 -7.60
N ALA A 37 -8.29 8.75 -7.52
CA ALA A 37 -7.32 8.04 -8.34
C ALA A 37 -6.52 7.02 -7.53
N GLU A 38 -6.37 5.82 -8.11
CA GLU A 38 -5.63 4.74 -7.49
C GLU A 38 -4.89 3.87 -8.52
N GLN A 39 -3.75 3.34 -8.08
CA GLN A 39 -2.88 2.48 -8.87
C GLN A 39 -2.41 1.34 -7.98
N ILE A 40 -2.53 0.10 -8.46
CA ILE A 40 -2.03 -1.07 -7.74
C ILE A 40 -0.72 -1.52 -8.38
N LEU A 41 0.28 -1.72 -7.52
CA LEU A 41 1.62 -2.14 -7.91
C LEU A 41 2.00 -3.40 -7.16
N ARG A 42 2.64 -4.33 -7.87
CA ARG A 42 3.21 -5.55 -7.30
C ARG A 42 4.70 -5.59 -7.60
N TYR A 43 5.49 -5.82 -6.55
CA TYR A 43 6.93 -5.98 -6.64
C TYR A 43 7.30 -7.44 -6.36
N GLN A 44 8.14 -8.01 -7.22
CA GLN A 44 8.81 -9.29 -7.03
C GLN A 44 10.20 -9.09 -6.41
N SER A 45 10.86 -10.18 -6.01
CA SER A 45 12.23 -10.09 -5.52
C SER A 45 13.15 -9.43 -6.56
N GLY A 46 13.97 -8.48 -6.11
CA GLY A 46 14.86 -7.68 -6.97
C GLY A 46 14.18 -6.53 -7.73
N GLN A 47 12.85 -6.43 -7.71
CA GLN A 47 12.14 -5.28 -8.26
C GLN A 47 12.13 -4.10 -7.28
N GLN A 48 12.13 -2.88 -7.82
CA GLN A 48 12.23 -1.67 -7.01
C GLN A 48 11.63 -0.46 -7.69
N TYR A 49 11.36 0.56 -6.88
CA TYR A 49 11.18 1.92 -7.35
C TYR A 49 12.39 2.74 -6.89
N ARG A 50 13.18 3.22 -7.84
CA ARG A 50 14.34 4.09 -7.55
C ARG A 50 13.87 5.43 -6.96
N PRO A 51 14.73 6.14 -6.20
CA PRO A 51 14.39 7.47 -5.67
C PRO A 51 13.88 8.41 -6.76
N HIS A 52 12.76 9.08 -6.49
CA HIS A 52 12.07 9.95 -7.42
C HIS A 52 11.14 10.92 -6.69
N SER A 53 10.61 11.90 -7.44
CA SER A 53 9.50 12.75 -7.01
C SER A 53 8.23 12.29 -7.72
N ASP A 54 7.12 12.20 -6.99
CA ASP A 54 5.80 11.91 -7.57
C ASP A 54 5.25 13.09 -8.40
N ALA A 55 5.73 14.30 -8.14
CA ALA A 55 5.49 15.49 -8.95
C ALA A 55 6.64 15.71 -9.93
N MET A 56 6.32 15.88 -11.21
CA MET A 56 7.29 16.09 -12.30
C MET A 56 7.06 17.46 -12.93
N ALA A 57 7.92 18.44 -12.64
CA ALA A 57 7.76 19.80 -13.17
C ALA A 57 7.49 19.83 -14.69
N GLY A 58 6.45 20.55 -15.10
CA GLY A 58 6.05 20.70 -16.50
C GLY A 58 4.88 19.84 -16.96
N GLU A 59 4.45 18.83 -16.19
CA GLU A 59 3.24 18.06 -16.51
C GLU A 59 1.95 18.80 -16.13
N LYS A 60 0.90 18.68 -16.96
CA LYS A 60 -0.41 19.33 -16.71
C LYS A 60 -1.20 18.67 -15.57
N ASN A 61 -0.98 17.38 -15.33
CA ASN A 61 -1.71 16.60 -14.32
C ASN A 61 -0.75 16.13 -13.22
N GLN A 62 -0.33 17.06 -12.36
CA GLN A 62 0.58 16.77 -11.25
C GLN A 62 -0.12 15.98 -10.15
N ARG A 63 0.61 15.04 -9.56
CA ARG A 63 0.22 14.43 -8.29
C ARG A 63 0.43 15.46 -7.18
N ILE A 64 -0.66 15.92 -6.58
CA ILE A 64 -0.64 16.85 -5.43
C ILE A 64 -0.56 16.12 -4.09
N LEU A 65 -0.91 14.84 -4.07
CA LEU A 65 -0.95 13.98 -2.89
C LEU A 65 -0.64 12.54 -3.29
N THR A 66 0.13 11.84 -2.46
CA THR A 66 0.37 10.40 -2.58
C THR A 66 -0.15 9.69 -1.34
N PHE A 67 -1.08 8.75 -1.53
CA PHE A 67 -1.61 7.89 -0.47
C PHE A 67 -1.11 6.45 -0.69
N LEU A 68 -0.28 5.94 0.22
CA LEU A 68 0.32 4.60 0.09
C LEU A 68 -0.35 3.60 1.03
N ILE A 69 -0.76 2.45 0.46
CA ILE A 69 -1.30 1.31 1.22
C ILE A 69 -0.47 0.08 0.90
N TYR A 70 0.15 -0.50 1.92
CA TYR A 70 0.75 -1.82 1.81
C TYR A 70 -0.36 -2.88 1.85
N LEU A 71 -0.45 -3.74 0.82
CA LEU A 71 -1.52 -4.74 0.70
C LEU A 71 -1.17 -6.07 1.38
N ASN A 72 0.10 -6.43 1.42
CA ASN A 72 0.64 -7.59 2.13
C ASN A 72 1.67 -7.16 3.19
N ASP A 73 2.12 -8.13 3.98
CA ASP A 73 3.19 -7.99 4.97
C ASP A 73 4.16 -9.17 4.85
N ASP A 74 5.08 -9.27 5.81
CA ASP A 74 6.08 -10.34 5.91
C ASP A 74 7.01 -10.49 4.70
N PHE A 75 7.52 -9.36 4.21
CA PHE A 75 8.55 -9.31 3.18
C PHE A 75 9.87 -8.77 3.74
N GLU A 76 10.98 -9.23 3.18
CA GLU A 76 12.32 -8.69 3.42
C GLU A 76 12.62 -7.55 2.44
N GLY A 77 13.19 -6.45 2.94
CA GLY A 77 13.32 -5.20 2.19
C GLY A 77 11.96 -4.53 1.96
N GLY A 78 11.78 -3.91 0.78
CA GLY A 78 10.50 -3.35 0.33
C GLY A 78 9.96 -2.17 1.15
N GLU A 79 10.74 -1.60 2.07
CA GLU A 79 10.37 -0.36 2.75
C GLU A 79 10.26 0.81 1.78
N THR A 80 9.37 1.76 2.10
CA THR A 80 9.39 3.09 1.47
C THR A 80 10.41 3.95 2.20
N HIS A 81 11.46 4.36 1.50
CA HIS A 81 12.52 5.22 2.05
C HIS A 81 12.36 6.65 1.55
N PHE A 82 11.95 7.55 2.44
CA PHE A 82 11.96 9.00 2.22
C PHE A 82 13.36 9.54 2.52
N LEU A 83 14.13 9.87 1.49
CA LEU A 83 15.54 10.28 1.64
C LEU A 83 15.73 11.57 2.46
N ALA A 84 14.73 12.45 2.45
CA ALA A 84 14.65 13.62 3.33
C ALA A 84 13.20 13.67 3.84
N PRO A 85 12.93 13.36 5.11
CA PRO A 85 13.82 13.47 6.27
C PRO A 85 14.57 12.17 6.71
N ASP A 86 15.06 11.35 5.78
CA ASP A 86 15.68 10.02 6.06
C ASP A 86 14.78 9.10 6.92
N LEU A 87 13.56 8.87 6.43
CA LEU A 87 12.55 8.06 7.10
C LEU A 87 12.27 6.79 6.30
N LYS A 88 12.41 5.63 6.94
CA LYS A 88 11.99 4.34 6.37
C LYS A 88 10.66 3.89 6.97
N VAL A 89 9.67 3.68 6.11
CA VAL A 89 8.35 3.18 6.47
C VAL A 89 8.18 1.78 5.92
N ARG A 90 7.69 0.84 6.75
CA ARG A 90 7.30 -0.51 6.34
C ARG A 90 5.94 -0.84 6.94
N ARG A 91 5.21 -1.77 6.34
CA ARG A 91 3.98 -2.27 6.97
C ARG A 91 4.28 -2.83 8.36
N ALA A 92 3.61 -2.27 9.37
CA ALA A 92 3.61 -2.84 10.70
C ALA A 92 2.87 -4.18 10.67
N ARG A 93 3.53 -5.28 11.07
CA ARG A 93 2.80 -6.52 11.37
C ARG A 93 1.79 -6.19 12.46
N ARG A 94 0.50 -6.46 12.21
CA ARG A 94 -0.49 -6.42 13.29
C ARG A 94 -0.08 -7.48 14.30
N ARG A 95 0.36 -7.07 15.48
CA ARG A 95 0.42 -7.98 16.64
C ARG A 95 -1.02 -8.27 17.03
N CYS A 96 -1.62 -9.31 16.46
CA CYS A 96 -2.82 -9.91 17.02
C CYS A 96 -2.44 -10.42 18.41
N HIS A 97 -2.72 -9.63 19.45
CA HIS A 97 -2.69 -10.16 20.80
C HIS A 97 -3.80 -11.22 20.87
N PRO A 98 -3.51 -12.45 21.33
CA PRO A 98 -4.56 -13.38 21.67
C PRO A 98 -5.50 -12.67 22.64
N LEU A 99 -6.80 -12.62 22.31
CA LEU A 99 -7.80 -12.27 23.32
C LEU A 99 -7.58 -13.19 24.52
N PRO A 100 -7.56 -12.67 25.76
CA PRO A 100 -7.45 -13.54 26.92
C PRO A 100 -8.57 -14.56 26.85
N LYS A 101 -8.21 -15.85 26.72
CA LYS A 101 -9.14 -16.95 26.91
C LYS A 101 -9.70 -16.75 28.31
N HIS A 102 -11.00 -16.49 28.43
CA HIS A 102 -11.68 -16.46 29.71
C HIS A 102 -11.30 -17.75 30.45
N LYS A 103 -10.58 -17.63 31.57
CA LYS A 103 -10.34 -18.77 32.46
C LYS A 103 -11.66 -19.10 33.13
N SER A 104 -12.43 -20.00 32.53
CA SER A 104 -13.54 -20.67 33.19
C SER A 104 -13.37 -22.17 33.01
N GLY A 105 -13.08 -22.85 34.12
CA GLY A 105 -13.28 -24.29 34.28
C GLY A 105 -12.04 -25.14 34.11
N ARG A 106 -11.54 -25.68 35.24
CA ARG A 106 -10.98 -27.04 35.26
C ARG A 106 -12.00 -27.96 34.60
N HIS A 107 -11.59 -28.89 33.74
CA HIS A 107 -12.14 -30.25 33.65
C HIS A 107 -11.12 -31.19 32.98
N ALA A 108 -11.10 -32.42 33.47
CA ALA A 108 -10.25 -33.52 33.02
C ALA A 108 -10.79 -34.15 31.72
N GLY A 109 -9.88 -34.75 30.95
CA GLY A 109 -10.14 -35.45 29.69
C GLY A 109 -8.93 -35.36 28.77
#